data_AF-A0A699X0H3-F1
#
_entry.id   AF-A0A699X0H3-F1
#
_cell.length_a   1.000
_cell.length_b   1.000
_cell.length_c   1.000
_cell.angle_alpha   90.00
_cell.angle_beta   90.00
_cell.angle_gamma   90.00
#
_symmetry.space_group_name_H-M   'P 1'
#
loop_
_entity.id
_entity.type
_entity.pdbx_description
1 polymer ?
#
loop_
_entity_poly.entity_id
_entity_poly.type
_entity_poly.pdbx_seq_one_letter_code
_entity_poly.pdbx_strand_id
1 'polypeptide(L)'
;KPLDYKGTEGVIELTRWFEKMESVFSISNWTSSNQVKFATCTLQDDALTWRNSYVKTTTPKEAYAMTWATLKNKMTGKYCPRGEIKKIETEMWNLKVKGND
;
A
#
# COMPACT_ATOMS: atom_id res chain seq x y z
N LYS A 1 -1.18 -11.38 -13.32
CA LYS A 1 -0.69 -11.63 -11.93
C LYS A 1 -1.80 -11.24 -10.96
N PRO A 2 -2.08 -12.04 -9.90
CA PRO A 2 -3.15 -11.73 -8.96
C PRO A 2 -2.93 -10.37 -8.27
N LEU A 3 -3.98 -9.84 -7.66
CA LEU A 3 -4.06 -8.55 -6.97
C LEU A 3 -3.19 -8.46 -5.69
N ASP A 4 -2.15 -9.29 -5.59
CA ASP A 4 -1.51 -9.58 -4.32
C ASP A 4 -0.31 -8.66 -4.06
N TYR A 5 -0.05 -8.39 -2.79
CA TYR A 5 1.12 -7.63 -2.33
C TYR A 5 1.84 -8.39 -1.22
N LYS A 6 3.13 -8.69 -1.41
CA LYS A 6 3.92 -9.51 -0.46
C LYS A 6 4.63 -8.67 0.60
N GLY A 7 4.86 -7.39 0.35
CA GLY A 7 5.57 -6.50 1.28
C GLY A 7 7.07 -6.35 1.00
N THR A 8 7.57 -6.86 -0.13
CA THR A 8 8.99 -6.81 -0.49
C THR A 8 9.24 -6.08 -1.82
N GLU A 9 8.17 -5.72 -2.53
CA GLU A 9 8.24 -5.25 -3.92
C GLU A 9 8.53 -3.74 -4.08
N GLY A 10 8.89 -3.03 -3.01
CA GLY A 10 9.24 -1.61 -3.02
C GLY A 10 8.06 -0.65 -3.24
N VAL A 11 8.35 0.66 -3.23
CA VAL A 11 7.32 1.72 -3.29
C VAL A 11 6.51 1.76 -4.59
N ILE A 12 7.11 1.42 -5.73
CA ILE A 12 6.42 1.45 -7.03
C ILE A 12 5.31 0.38 -7.06
N GLU A 13 5.62 -0.84 -6.64
CA GLU A 13 4.65 -1.94 -6.65
C GLU A 13 3.57 -1.75 -5.58
N LEU A 14 3.91 -1.16 -4.43
CA LEU A 14 2.89 -0.74 -3.45
C LEU A 14 1.93 0.30 -4.04
N THR A 15 2.45 1.27 -4.79
CA THR A 15 1.63 2.31 -5.43
C THR A 15 0.68 1.70 -6.47
N ARG A 16 1.20 0.85 -7.35
CA ARG A 16 0.39 0.11 -8.34
C ARG A 16 -0.69 -0.74 -7.69
N TRP A 17 -0.38 -1.35 -6.55
CA TRP A 17 -1.34 -2.13 -5.78
C TRP A 17 -2.49 -1.26 -5.24
N PHE A 18 -2.19 -0.07 -4.70
CA PHE A 18 -3.22 0.87 -4.26
C PHE A 18 -4.14 1.30 -5.42
N GLU A 19 -3.57 1.69 -6.56
CA GLU A 19 -4.33 2.12 -7.74
C GLU A 19 -5.27 1.01 -8.23
N LYS A 20 -4.78 -0.24 -8.23
CA LYS A 20 -5.59 -1.40 -8.63
C LYS A 20 -6.76 -1.65 -7.68
N MET A 21 -6.55 -1.50 -6.37
CA MET A 21 -7.62 -1.62 -5.38
C MET A 21 -8.67 -0.51 -5.54
N GLU A 22 -8.22 0.73 -5.73
CA GLU A 22 -9.11 1.88 -5.93
C GLU A 22 -9.96 1.73 -7.21
N SER A 23 -9.37 1.21 -8.28
CA SER A 23 -10.11 0.86 -9.50
C SER A 23 -11.22 -0.17 -9.24
N VAL A 24 -10.91 -1.26 -8.53
CA VAL A 24 -11.90 -2.30 -8.16
C VAL A 24 -13.03 -1.72 -7.32
N PHE A 25 -12.68 -0.87 -6.34
CA PHE A 25 -13.66 -0.24 -5.44
C PHE A 25 -14.58 0.72 -6.20
N SER A 26 -14.03 1.48 -7.15
CA SER A 26 -14.79 2.42 -7.98
C SER A 26 -15.75 1.70 -8.91
N ILE A 27 -15.29 0.66 -9.63
CA ILE A 27 -16.10 -0.09 -10.60
C ILE A 27 -17.30 -0.75 -9.90
N SER A 28 -17.07 -1.26 -8.70
CA SER A 28 -18.06 -2.08 -7.99
C SER A 28 -18.86 -1.31 -6.94
N ASN A 29 -18.62 0.01 -6.78
CA ASN A 29 -19.23 0.88 -5.79
C ASN A 29 -19.15 0.34 -4.34
N TRP A 30 -17.95 -0.04 -3.90
CA TRP A 30 -17.76 -0.69 -2.60
C TRP A 30 -17.83 0.29 -1.42
N THR A 31 -18.48 -0.14 -0.34
CA THR A 31 -18.50 0.58 0.94
C THR A 31 -17.12 0.57 1.60
N SER A 32 -16.80 1.60 2.38
CA SER A 32 -15.50 1.72 3.07
C SER A 32 -15.16 0.50 3.95
N SER A 33 -16.16 -0.16 4.54
CA SER A 33 -15.93 -1.37 5.34
C SER A 33 -15.50 -2.56 4.48
N ASN A 34 -16.00 -2.67 3.26
CA ASN A 34 -15.70 -3.79 2.37
C ASN A 34 -14.34 -3.58 1.70
N GLN A 35 -13.98 -2.34 1.38
CA GLN A 35 -12.70 -1.98 0.78
C GLN A 35 -11.51 -2.54 1.58
N VAL A 36 -11.46 -2.25 2.89
CA VAL A 36 -10.36 -2.70 3.75
C VAL A 36 -10.35 -4.22 3.88
N LYS A 37 -11.51 -4.87 4.05
CA LYS A 37 -11.58 -6.33 4.15
C LYS A 37 -10.98 -7.00 2.92
N PHE A 38 -11.40 -6.61 1.73
CA PHE A 38 -10.90 -7.19 0.49
C PHE A 38 -9.44 -6.91 0.25
N ALA A 39 -8.99 -5.65 0.43
CA ALA A 39 -7.57 -5.33 0.29
C ALA A 39 -6.71 -6.16 1.26
N THR A 40 -7.16 -6.38 2.49
CA THR A 40 -6.40 -7.21 3.44
C THR A 40 -6.37 -8.69 3.06
N CYS A 41 -7.36 -9.19 2.32
CA CYS A 41 -7.39 -10.56 1.80
C CYS A 41 -6.38 -10.81 0.67
N THR A 42 -5.90 -9.77 0.01
CA THR A 42 -4.89 -9.89 -1.06
C THR A 42 -3.45 -9.70 -0.54
N LEU A 43 -3.27 -9.48 0.76
CA LEU A 43 -1.92 -9.42 1.34
C LEU A 43 -1.35 -10.83 1.47
N GLN A 44 -0.05 -10.97 1.17
CA GLN A 44 0.69 -12.21 1.28
C GLN A 44 1.97 -12.00 2.09
N ASP A 45 2.64 -13.10 2.44
CA ASP A 45 3.99 -13.12 3.03
C ASP A 45 4.20 -12.11 4.17
N ASP A 46 5.13 -11.17 4.02
CA ASP A 46 5.45 -10.16 5.04
C ASP A 46 4.27 -9.22 5.31
N ALA A 47 3.57 -8.79 4.26
CA ALA A 47 2.41 -7.91 4.39
C ALA A 47 1.26 -8.56 5.17
N LEU A 48 1.01 -9.84 4.95
CA LEU A 48 0.02 -10.59 5.72
C LEU A 48 0.46 -10.75 7.18
N THR A 49 1.74 -11.04 7.41
CA THR A 49 2.32 -11.17 8.76
C THR A 49 2.19 -9.86 9.54
N TRP A 50 2.52 -8.74 8.90
CA TRP A 50 2.34 -7.40 9.46
C TRP A 50 0.89 -7.11 9.81
N ARG A 51 -0.07 -7.39 8.90
CA ARG A 51 -1.50 -7.19 9.16
C ARG A 51 -1.99 -7.99 10.35
N ASN A 52 -1.58 -9.26 10.47
CA ASN A 52 -1.93 -10.12 11.59
C ASN A 52 -1.37 -9.61 12.92
N SER A 53 -0.14 -9.10 12.92
CA SER A 53 0.47 -8.45 14.10
C SER A 53 -0.28 -7.18 14.51
N TYR A 54 -0.66 -6.34 13.54
CA TYR A 54 -1.46 -5.15 13.79
C TYR A 54 -2.80 -5.49 14.46
N VAL A 55 -3.52 -6.50 13.95
CA VAL A 55 -4.82 -6.91 14.51
C VAL A 55 -4.67 -7.44 15.95
N LYS A 56 -3.58 -8.13 16.28
CA LYS A 56 -3.32 -8.64 17.64
C LYS A 56 -3.05 -7.53 18.66
N THR A 57 -2.42 -6.44 18.23
CA THR A 57 -1.97 -5.35 19.12
C THR A 57 -2.96 -4.19 19.19
N THR A 58 -3.98 -4.18 18.32
CA THR A 58 -4.99 -3.13 18.22
C THR A 58 -6.30 -3.60 18.86
N THR A 59 -7.08 -2.70 19.45
CA THR A 59 -8.41 -3.07 19.95
C THR A 59 -9.33 -3.52 18.80
N PRO A 60 -10.29 -4.44 19.01
CA PRO A 60 -11.23 -4.83 17.96
C PRO A 60 -11.93 -3.63 17.31
N LYS A 61 -12.32 -2.64 18.13
CA LYS A 61 -12.98 -1.41 17.66
C LYS A 61 -12.13 -0.66 16.64
N GLU A 62 -10.84 -0.45 16.91
CA GLU A 62 -9.92 0.25 16.02
C GLU A 62 -9.53 -0.60 14.81
N ALA A 63 -9.43 -1.92 14.97
CA ALA A 63 -9.13 -2.83 13.87
C ALA A 63 -10.26 -2.88 12.83
N TYR A 64 -11.51 -2.86 13.28
CA TYR A 64 -12.70 -2.89 12.42
C TYR A 64 -13.13 -1.50 11.92
N ALA A 65 -12.79 -0.41 12.63
CA ALA A 65 -13.06 0.96 12.19
C ALA A 65 -12.02 1.51 11.18
N MET A 66 -11.01 0.72 10.81
CA MET A 66 -9.99 1.14 9.86
C MET A 66 -10.61 1.50 8.50
N THR A 67 -10.31 2.71 8.03
CA THR A 67 -10.67 3.17 6.69
C THR A 67 -9.59 2.83 5.66
N TRP A 68 -9.93 2.85 4.37
CA TRP A 68 -8.96 2.67 3.29
C TRP A 68 -7.80 3.68 3.37
N ALA A 69 -8.11 4.96 3.63
CA ALA A 69 -7.09 6.00 3.81
C ALA A 69 -6.12 5.69 4.97
N THR A 70 -6.64 5.18 6.08
CA THR A 70 -5.82 4.77 7.23
C THR A 70 -4.92 3.60 6.88
N LEU A 71 -5.43 2.61 6.15
CA LEU A 71 -4.65 1.47 5.68
C LEU A 71 -3.50 1.92 4.76
N LYS A 72 -3.78 2.78 3.77
CA LYS A 72 -2.74 3.34 2.89
C LYS A 72 -1.63 4.01 3.67
N ASN A 73 -1.97 4.92 4.59
CA ASN A 73 -0.98 5.62 5.43
C ASN A 73 -0.10 4.65 6.23
N LYS A 74 -0.71 3.62 6.83
CA LYS A 74 0.04 2.60 7.59
C LYS A 74 0.97 1.78 6.71
N MET A 75 0.50 1.35 5.54
CA MET A 75 1.30 0.60 4.59
C MET A 75 2.44 1.44 4.01
N THR A 76 2.19 2.70 3.63
CA THR A 76 3.24 3.62 3.20
C THR A 76 4.30 3.82 4.29
N GLY A 77 3.90 4.03 5.55
CA GLY A 77 4.86 4.15 6.64
C GLY A 77 5.70 2.89 6.89
N LYS A 78 5.14 1.71 6.62
CA LYS A 78 5.83 0.42 6.80
C LYS A 78 6.74 0.05 5.63
N TYR A 79 6.31 0.31 4.40
CA TYR A 79 6.89 -0.23 3.17
C TYR A 79 7.52 0.81 2.23
N CYS A 80 7.43 2.11 2.54
CA CYS A 80 8.10 3.16 1.79
C CYS A 80 9.21 3.79 2.64
N PRO A 81 10.38 3.12 2.77
CA PRO A 81 11.48 3.69 3.52
C PRO A 81 11.95 5.00 2.86
N ARG A 82 12.24 6.00 3.68
CA ARG A 82 12.67 7.34 3.21
C ARG A 82 13.91 7.28 2.30
N GLY A 83 14.76 6.26 2.46
CA GLY A 83 15.92 6.02 1.59
C GLY A 83 15.55 5.68 0.15
N GLU A 84 14.50 4.87 -0.07
CA GLU A 84 14.03 4.54 -1.42
C GLU A 84 13.39 5.75 -2.10
N ILE A 85 12.62 6.54 -1.35
CA ILE A 85 12.03 7.79 -1.86
C ILE A 85 13.13 8.74 -2.33
N LYS A 86 14.16 8.97 -1.50
CA LYS A 86 15.31 9.79 -1.87
C LYS A 86 16.06 9.27 -3.08
N LYS A 87 16.18 7.94 -3.23
CA LYS A 87 16.80 7.33 -4.40
C LYS A 87 16.02 7.66 -5.67
N ILE A 88 14.69 7.50 -5.64
CA ILE A 88 13.82 7.84 -6.78
C ILE A 88 13.88 9.34 -7.10
N GLU A 89 13.85 10.21 -6.09
CA GLU A 89 14.00 11.67 -6.26
C GLU A 89 15.33 12.02 -6.95
N THR A 90 16.41 11.37 -6.55
CA THR A 90 17.75 11.56 -7.13
C THR A 90 17.82 11.07 -8.58
N GLU A 91 17.27 9.88 -8.86
CA GLU A 91 17.18 9.33 -10.21
C GLU A 91 16.38 10.25 -11.14
N MET A 92 15.24 10.78 -10.67
CA MET A 92 14.41 11.71 -11.42
C MET A 92 15.14 13.03 -11.72
N TRP A 93 15.87 13.57 -10.74
CA TRP A 93 16.70 14.75 -10.94
C TRP A 93 17.78 14.53 -12.02
N ASN A 94 18.50 13.41 -11.94
CA ASN A 94 19.54 13.07 -12.92
C ASN A 94 18.99 12.88 -14.33
N LEU A 95 17.79 12.31 -14.48
CA LEU A 95 17.11 12.16 -15.77
C LEU A 95 16.73 13.54 -16.36
N LYS A 96 16.22 14.45 -15.54
CA LYS A 96 15.86 15.81 -15.98
C LYS A 96 17.08 16.61 -16.43
N VAL A 97 18.21 16.48 -15.74
CA VAL A 97 19.45 17.17 -16.10
C VAL A 97 20.02 16.67 -17.43
N LYS A 98 19.97 15.35 -17.69
CA LYS A 98 20.48 14.75 -18.93
C LYS A 98 19.57 14.92 -20.16
N GLY A 99 18.30 15.27 -19.97
CA GLY A 99 17.34 15.48 -21.08
C GLY A 99 17.35 16.89 -21.66
N ASN A 100 18.20 17.79 -21.15
CA ASN A 100 18.28 19.20 -21.54
C ASN A 100 19.52 19.54 -22.39
N ASP A 101 20.24 18.54 -22.89
CA ASP A 101 21.41 18.69 -23.79
C ASP A 101 21.03 18.46 -25.27
#